data_AF-A0A1J3GFN4-F1
#
_entry.id   AF-A0A1J3GFN4-F1
#
_cell.length_a   1.000
_cell.length_b   1.000
_cell.length_c   1.000
_cell.angle_alpha   90.00
_cell.angle_beta   90.00
_cell.angle_gamma   90.00
#
_symmetry.space_group_name_H-M   'P 1'
#
loop_
_entity.id
_entity.type
_entity.pdbx_description
1 polymer ?
#
loop_
_entity_poly.entity_id
_entity_poly.type
_entity_poly.pdbx_seq_one_letter_code
_entity_poly.pdbx_strand_id
1 'polypeptide(L)'
;SFGVLVLEIISGKKNSSLYHMDGSASNLVTYTWRLWSNGSTSELVDPSFRDNYQRNEISRCIHIALLCVQEDTEDRPTMSAIVQMLATSSIALAVPRQPGFFFRSRHEQVDRAGPSMHVSALCSIDDASITSVAPR
;
A
#
# COMPACT_ATOMS: atom_id res chain seq x y z
N SER A 1 9.15 0.59 -7.91
CA SER A 1 8.30 1.09 -6.82
C SER A 1 8.16 2.61 -6.85
N PHE A 2 7.53 3.18 -7.88
CA PHE A 2 7.30 4.63 -7.96
C PHE A 2 6.01 5.04 -7.24
N GLY A 3 4.89 4.35 -7.51
CA GLY A 3 3.59 4.67 -6.90
C GLY A 3 3.62 4.65 -5.37
N VAL A 4 4.22 3.60 -4.78
CA VAL A 4 4.39 3.52 -3.31
C VAL A 4 5.16 4.73 -2.76
N LEU A 5 6.26 5.12 -3.41
CA LEU A 5 7.06 6.27 -2.97
C LEU A 5 6.25 7.57 -3.00
N VAL A 6 5.44 7.78 -4.06
CA VAL A 6 4.55 8.94 -4.14
C VAL A 6 3.53 8.93 -2.99
N LEU A 7 2.95 7.77 -2.67
CA LEU A 7 2.04 7.66 -1.53
C LEU A 7 2.73 7.96 -0.20
N GLU A 8 3.95 7.45 0.01
CA GLU A 8 4.74 7.72 1.21
C GLU A 8 5.08 9.20 1.37
N ILE A 9 5.38 9.91 0.28
CA ILE A 9 5.63 11.37 0.28
C ILE A 9 4.36 12.13 0.64
N ILE A 10 3.23 11.81 0.01
CA ILE A 10 1.95 12.50 0.25
C ILE A 10 1.49 12.28 1.68
N SER A 11 1.65 11.05 2.20
CA SER A 11 1.16 10.70 3.53
C SER A 11 2.15 10.96 4.66
N GLY A 12 3.44 11.14 4.34
CA GLY A 12 4.53 11.20 5.31
C GLY A 12 4.71 9.95 6.14
N LYS A 13 4.23 8.81 5.64
CA LYS A 13 4.18 7.53 6.37
C LYS A 13 4.82 6.44 5.54
N LYS A 14 5.42 5.45 6.20
CA LYS A 14 6.07 4.32 5.54
C LYS A 14 5.04 3.28 5.09
N ASN A 15 5.27 2.61 3.97
CA ASN A 15 4.41 1.54 3.49
C ASN A 15 4.37 0.31 4.43
N SER A 16 5.41 0.12 5.25
CA SER A 16 5.48 -0.95 6.27
C SER A 16 4.66 -0.67 7.53
N SER A 17 4.08 0.53 7.67
CA SER A 17 3.19 0.84 8.78
C SER A 17 1.86 0.08 8.64
N LEU A 18 1.25 -0.28 9.77
CA LEU A 18 -0.09 -0.84 9.80
C LEU A 18 -1.11 0.28 9.94
N TYR A 19 -2.09 0.30 9.03
CA TYR A 19 -3.13 1.31 8.97
C TYR A 19 -4.46 0.66 9.33
N HIS A 20 -5.12 1.19 10.36
CA HIS A 20 -6.42 0.70 10.80
C HIS A 20 -7.53 1.54 10.17
N MET A 21 -8.42 0.87 9.44
CA MET A 21 -9.66 1.46 8.93
C MET A 21 -10.76 0.42 9.09
N ASP A 22 -11.89 0.83 9.69
CA ASP A 22 -13.05 -0.03 9.96
C ASP A 22 -12.71 -1.33 10.71
N GLY A 23 -11.81 -1.22 11.71
CA GLY A 23 -11.38 -2.37 12.53
C GLY A 23 -10.42 -3.35 11.82
N SER A 24 -10.05 -3.09 10.57
CA SER A 24 -9.12 -3.92 9.80
C SER A 24 -7.75 -3.24 9.62
N ALA A 25 -6.68 -3.98 9.89
CA ALA A 25 -5.32 -3.56 9.59
C ALA A 25 -5.03 -3.76 8.09
N SER A 26 -4.44 -2.75 7.45
CA SER A 26 -4.10 -2.74 6.03
C SER A 26 -2.75 -2.04 5.80
N ASN A 27 -2.12 -2.28 4.66
CA ASN A 27 -0.92 -1.53 4.25
C ASN A 27 -1.30 -0.15 3.68
N LEU A 28 -0.31 0.71 3.41
CA LEU A 28 -0.54 2.07 2.92
C LEU A 28 -1.32 2.10 1.60
N VAL A 29 -1.05 1.17 0.69
CA VAL A 29 -1.70 1.11 -0.63
C VAL A 29 -3.19 0.80 -0.48
N THR A 30 -3.54 -0.23 0.28
CA THR A 30 -4.94 -0.63 0.52
C THR A 30 -5.70 0.44 1.30
N TYR A 31 -5.07 1.05 2.31
CA TYR A 31 -5.64 2.18 3.04
C TYR A 31 -5.92 3.38 2.10
N THR A 32 -4.94 3.73 1.26
CA THR A 32 -5.09 4.83 0.31
C THR A 32 -6.19 4.57 -0.71
N TRP A 33 -6.28 3.35 -1.24
CA TRP A 33 -7.34 2.99 -2.19
C TRP A 33 -8.74 3.13 -1.57
N ARG A 34 -8.91 2.76 -0.31
CA ARG A 34 -10.20 2.93 0.40
C ARG A 34 -10.57 4.40 0.57
N LEU A 35 -9.63 5.24 1.02
CA LEU A 35 -9.85 6.69 1.11
C LEU A 35 -10.19 7.29 -0.25
N TRP A 36 -9.45 6.91 -1.29
CA TRP A 36 -9.69 7.37 -2.66
C TRP A 36 -11.06 6.94 -3.17
N SER A 37 -11.47 5.69 -2.93
CA SER A 37 -12.78 5.16 -3.32
C SER A 37 -13.94 5.86 -2.59
N ASN A 38 -13.71 6.29 -1.35
CA ASN A 38 -14.69 7.02 -0.55
C ASN A 38 -14.70 8.54 -0.81
N GLY A 39 -13.79 9.05 -1.63
CA GLY A 39 -13.65 10.49 -1.87
C GLY A 39 -12.96 11.27 -0.73
N SER A 40 -12.37 10.57 0.24
CA SER A 40 -11.72 11.13 1.43
C SER A 40 -10.19 11.23 1.30
N THR A 41 -9.66 11.52 0.11
CA THR A 41 -8.21 11.57 -0.14
C THR A 41 -7.48 12.65 0.68
N SER A 42 -8.19 13.67 1.17
CA SER A 42 -7.63 14.71 2.04
C SER A 42 -7.14 14.17 3.39
N GLU A 43 -7.70 13.06 3.88
CA GLU A 43 -7.27 12.42 5.13
C GLU A 43 -5.89 11.76 4.99
N LEU A 44 -5.44 11.52 3.76
CA LEU A 44 -4.13 10.94 3.49
C LEU A 44 -3.01 11.97 3.68
N VAL A 45 -3.26 13.24 3.38
CA VAL A 45 -2.22 14.27 3.23
C VAL A 45 -1.52 14.55 4.55
N ASP A 46 -0.19 14.53 4.55
CA ASP A 46 0.61 14.85 5.72
C ASP A 46 0.32 16.30 6.18
N PRO A 47 0.01 16.53 7.48
CA PRO A 47 -0.27 17.86 8.02
C PRO A 47 0.84 18.91 7.81
N SER A 48 2.08 18.48 7.60
CA SER A 48 3.23 19.34 7.30
C SER A 48 3.09 20.11 5.98
N PHE A 49 2.26 19.63 5.04
CA PHE A 49 1.95 20.36 3.81
C PHE A 49 1.20 21.67 4.08
N ARG A 50 0.46 21.79 5.20
CA ARG A 50 -0.33 22.98 5.56
C ARG A 50 -1.19 23.44 4.38
N ASP A 51 -1.03 24.69 3.93
CA ASP A 51 -1.71 25.25 2.76
C ASP A 51 -0.83 25.32 1.51
N ASN A 52 0.34 24.65 1.50
CA ASN A 52 1.34 24.71 0.43
C ASN A 52 1.08 23.72 -0.72
N TYR A 53 -0.17 23.35 -0.98
CA TYR A 53 -0.49 22.40 -2.05
C TYR A 53 -1.83 22.69 -2.73
N GLN A 54 -1.92 22.32 -4.00
CA GLN A 54 -3.18 22.34 -4.74
C GLN A 54 -3.89 20.99 -4.56
N ARG A 55 -5.11 21.00 -4.01
CA ARG A 55 -5.91 19.78 -3.75
C ARG A 55 -6.11 18.92 -5.00
N ASN A 56 -6.27 19.56 -6.17
CA ASN A 56 -6.44 18.87 -7.44
C ASN A 56 -5.15 18.13 -7.87
N GLU A 57 -3.98 18.73 -7.63
CA GLU A 57 -2.69 18.11 -7.96
C GLU A 57 -2.43 16.91 -7.04
N ILE A 58 -2.66 17.04 -5.74
CA ILE A 58 -2.52 15.92 -4.80
C ILE A 58 -3.48 14.78 -5.17
N SER A 59 -4.75 15.08 -5.43
CA SER A 59 -5.73 14.07 -5.83
C SER A 59 -5.31 13.35 -7.12
N ARG A 60 -4.74 14.09 -8.08
CA ARG A 60 -4.20 13.53 -9.32
C ARG A 60 -2.97 12.66 -9.06
N CYS A 61 -2.04 13.09 -8.20
CA CYS A 61 -0.88 12.30 -7.81
C CYS A 61 -1.26 11.00 -7.10
N ILE A 62 -2.24 11.03 -6.19
CA ILE A 62 -2.78 9.84 -5.54
C ILE A 62 -3.36 8.88 -6.58
N HIS A 63 -4.14 9.40 -7.52
CA HIS A 63 -4.75 8.59 -8.58
C HIS A 63 -3.69 7.92 -9.47
N ILE A 64 -2.68 8.67 -9.93
CA ILE A 64 -1.57 8.12 -10.71
C ILE A 64 -0.78 7.09 -9.89
N ALA A 65 -0.55 7.35 -8.60
CA ALA A 65 0.15 6.42 -7.72
C ALA A 65 -0.61 5.10 -7.56
N LEU A 66 -1.95 5.15 -7.47
CA LEU A 66 -2.82 3.95 -7.45
C LEU A 66 -2.78 3.18 -8.77
N LEU A 67 -2.66 3.86 -9.93
CA LEU A 67 -2.42 3.19 -11.21
C LEU A 67 -1.04 2.52 -11.27
N CYS A 68 -0.02 3.11 -10.63
CA CYS A 68 1.32 2.53 -10.61
C CYS A 68 1.46 1.24 -9.77
N VAL A 69 0.47 0.94 -8.93
CA VAL A 69 0.49 -0.21 -8.00
C VAL A 69 -0.63 -1.22 -8.29
N GLN A 70 -1.19 -1.17 -9.50
CA GLN A 70 -2.14 -2.17 -9.97
C GLN A 70 -1.54 -3.58 -9.90
N GLU A 71 -2.37 -4.57 -9.62
CA GLU A 71 -1.93 -5.97 -9.52
C GLU A 71 -1.45 -6.46 -10.90
N ASP A 72 -2.30 -6.32 -11.91
CA ASP A 72 -1.98 -6.63 -13.31
C ASP A 72 -0.91 -5.67 -13.85
N THR A 73 0.12 -6.21 -14.49
CA THR A 73 1.23 -5.41 -15.05
C THR A 73 0.78 -4.52 -16.20
N GLU A 74 -0.18 -5.00 -16.98
CA GLU A 74 -0.72 -4.31 -18.16
C GLU A 74 -1.53 -3.06 -17.78
N ASP A 75 -2.08 -3.03 -16.56
CA ASP A 75 -2.81 -1.88 -16.02
C ASP A 75 -1.88 -0.79 -15.46
N ARG A 76 -0.57 -1.05 -15.37
CA ARG A 76 0.41 -0.10 -14.83
C ARG A 76 0.89 0.84 -15.94
N PRO A 77 0.86 2.17 -15.74
CA PRO A 77 1.36 3.12 -16.73
C PRO A 77 2.89 3.03 -16.82
N THR A 78 3.41 3.24 -18.03
CA THR A 78 4.85 3.38 -18.25
C THR A 78 5.37 4.67 -17.62
N MET A 79 6.67 4.74 -17.31
CA MET A 79 7.27 5.97 -16.76
C MET A 79 7.09 7.19 -17.67
N SER A 80 7.11 7.01 -19.00
CA SER A 80 6.84 8.08 -19.95
C SER A 80 5.38 8.57 -19.88
N ALA A 81 4.42 7.64 -19.76
CA ALA A 81 3.02 7.99 -19.55
C ALA A 81 2.81 8.72 -18.22
N ILE A 82 3.47 8.27 -17.14
CA ILE A 82 3.41 8.94 -15.83
C ILE A 82 3.87 10.40 -15.93
N VAL A 83 5.00 10.67 -16.60
CA VAL A 83 5.51 12.04 -16.80
C VAL A 83 4.50 12.90 -17.56
N GLN A 84 3.88 12.36 -18.62
CA GLN A 84 2.85 13.07 -19.38
C GLN A 84 1.60 13.34 -18.53
N MET A 85 1.13 12.34 -17.78
CA MET A 85 -0.01 12.46 -16.88
C MET A 85 0.22 13.52 -15.81
N LEU A 86 1.43 13.62 -15.26
CA LEU A 86 1.79 14.65 -14.28
C LEU A 86 1.90 16.04 -14.92
N ALA A 87 2.51 16.16 -16.09
CA ALA A 87 2.71 17.43 -16.77
C ALA A 87 1.43 18.02 -17.38
N THR A 88 0.48 17.16 -17.76
CA THR A 88 -0.73 17.56 -18.49
C THR A 88 -1.98 17.18 -17.71
N SER A 89 -2.58 18.16 -17.05
CA SER A 89 -3.77 17.98 -16.21
C SER A 89 -5.02 17.55 -17.00
N SER A 90 -5.09 17.83 -18.30
CA SER A 90 -6.21 17.47 -19.17
C SER A 90 -6.22 16.01 -19.63
N ILE A 91 -5.12 15.25 -19.41
CA ILE A 91 -5.10 13.82 -19.74
C ILE A 91 -6.06 13.09 -18.79
N ALA A 92 -7.05 12.42 -19.38
CA ALA A 92 -7.97 11.53 -18.68
C ALA A 92 -7.21 10.30 -18.16
N LEU A 93 -7.49 9.92 -16.91
CA LEU A 93 -6.85 8.80 -16.24
C LEU A 93 -7.86 7.65 -16.12
N ALA A 94 -7.39 6.42 -16.31
CA ALA A 94 -8.18 5.22 -16.08
C ALA A 94 -8.52 5.07 -14.59
N VAL A 95 -9.64 4.43 -14.25
CA VAL A 95 -10.06 4.25 -12.86
C VAL A 95 -9.19 3.15 -12.21
N PRO A 96 -8.46 3.44 -11.11
CA PRO A 96 -7.69 2.44 -10.39
C PRO A 96 -8.56 1.31 -9.87
N ARG A 97 -8.12 0.06 -10.10
CA ARG A 97 -8.78 -1.13 -9.57
C ARG A 97 -8.35 -1.35 -8.12
N GLN A 98 -9.14 -2.18 -7.44
CA GLN A 98 -8.89 -2.57 -6.06
C GLN A 98 -7.56 -3.33 -5.95
N PRO A 99 -6.64 -2.93 -5.04
CA PRO A 99 -5.37 -3.62 -4.86
C PRO A 99 -5.60 -5.08 -4.45
N GLY A 100 -4.96 -6.05 -5.12
CA GLY A 100 -5.12 -7.48 -4.82
C GLY A 100 -4.66 -7.89 -3.43
N PHE A 101 -3.78 -7.10 -2.80
CA PHE A 101 -3.21 -7.43 -1.49
C PHE A 101 -4.12 -6.98 -0.34
N PHE A 102 -5.21 -7.73 -0.12
CA PHE A 102 -5.91 -7.71 1.16
C PHE A 102 -5.15 -8.60 2.14
N PHE A 103 -4.56 -8.00 3.17
CA PHE A 103 -4.41 -8.73 4.43
C PHE A 103 -5.82 -9.00 4.93
N ARG A 104 -6.36 -10.19 4.63
CA ARG A 104 -7.53 -10.70 5.36
C ARG A 104 -7.10 -10.77 6.81
N SER A 105 -7.64 -9.87 7.63
CA SER A 105 -7.48 -9.91 9.07
C SER A 105 -7.62 -11.37 9.55
N ARG A 106 -6.65 -11.86 10.33
CA ARG A 106 -6.71 -13.18 10.97
C ARG A 106 -7.78 -13.25 12.08
N HIS A 107 -8.64 -12.26 12.20
CA HIS A 107 -9.78 -12.25 13.10
C HIS A 107 -11.07 -12.37 12.28
N GLU A 108 -11.44 -13.62 11.99
CA GLU A 108 -12.82 -14.14 11.97
C GLU A 108 -12.76 -15.60 11.51
N GLN A 109 -12.37 -16.46 12.44
CA GLN A 109 -12.61 -17.90 12.35
C GLN A 109 -13.38 -18.32 13.62
N VAL A 110 -14.69 -18.14 13.56
CA VAL A 110 -15.72 -18.69 14.45
C VAL A 110 -16.80 -19.09 13.44
N ASP A 111 -17.07 -20.34 13.08
CA ASP A 111 -17.22 -21.55 13.87
C ASP A 111 -16.75 -22.81 13.11
N ARG A 112 -15.87 -23.63 13.73
CA ARG A 112 -16.07 -25.09 13.85
C ARG A 112 -15.11 -25.68 14.86
N ALA A 113 -15.68 -26.23 15.93
CA ALA A 113 -14.99 -26.81 17.07
C ALA A 113 -14.08 -28.01 16.74
N GLY A 114 -12.93 -28.07 17.41
CA GLY A 114 -12.05 -29.24 17.58
C GLY A 114 -10.78 -28.88 18.38
N PRO A 115 -10.32 -29.67 19.38
CA PRO A 115 -9.79 -29.13 20.63
C PRO A 115 -8.27 -28.91 20.68
N SER A 116 -7.90 -27.78 21.34
CA SER A 116 -6.88 -27.63 22.38
C SER A 116 -5.51 -28.29 22.19
N MET A 117 -4.46 -27.48 22.09
CA MET A 117 -3.38 -27.45 23.09
C MET A 117 -2.82 -26.02 23.25
N HIS A 118 -2.93 -25.52 24.47
CA HIS A 118 -2.27 -24.32 24.97
C HIS A 118 -0.77 -24.59 25.10
N VAL A 119 0.09 -23.62 24.75
CA VAL A 119 1.24 -23.13 25.54
C VAL A 119 2.09 -22.23 24.65
N SER A 120 2.24 -21.00 25.14
CA SER A 120 3.14 -19.95 24.69
C SER A 120 4.59 -20.40 24.58
N ALA A 121 5.28 -20.01 23.50
CA ALA A 121 6.71 -19.72 23.54
C ALA A 121 7.09 -18.77 22.41
N LEU A 122 7.84 -17.75 22.79
CA LEU A 122 8.47 -16.73 21.97
C LEU A 122 9.47 -17.33 20.97
N CYS A 123 9.62 -16.64 19.83
CA CYS A 123 10.80 -16.56 18.96
C CYS A 123 11.72 -17.79 18.91
N SER A 124 11.54 -18.64 17.89
CA SER A 124 12.63 -19.52 17.46
C SER A 124 13.37 -18.86 16.29
N ILE A 125 14.66 -18.63 16.50
CA ILE A 125 15.62 -18.13 15.52
C ILE A 125 16.00 -19.34 14.66
N ASP A 126 15.83 -19.26 13.34
CA ASP A 126 16.27 -20.34 12.46
C ASP A 126 17.81 -20.39 12.40
N ASP A 127 18.35 -21.56 12.74
CA ASP A 127 19.76 -21.92 12.72
C ASP A 127 20.22 -22.10 11.26
N ALA A 128 21.07 -21.20 10.77
CA ALA A 128 21.62 -21.29 9.42
C ALA A 128 22.79 -22.30 9.39
N SER A 129 22.62 -23.40 8.65
CA SER A 129 23.70 -24.36 8.38
C SER A 129 24.84 -23.73 7.56
N ILE A 130 26.01 -23.57 8.17
CA ILE A 130 27.23 -23.10 7.50
C ILE A 130 27.81 -24.25 6.65
N THR A 131 27.84 -24.07 5.33
CA THR A 131 28.59 -24.95 4.42
C THR A 131 30.07 -24.56 4.44
N SER A 132 30.94 -25.48 4.84
CA SER A 132 32.39 -25.28 4.77
C SER A 132 32.89 -25.47 3.34
N VAL A 133 33.79 -24.58 2.89
CA VAL A 133 34.47 -24.66 1.59
C VAL A 133 35.89 -25.17 1.82
N ALA A 134 36.27 -26.25 1.13
CA ALA A 134 37.65 -26.75 1.15
C ALA A 134 38.53 -25.99 0.12
N PRO A 135 39.75 -25.58 0.47
CA PRO A 135 40.66 -24.92 -0.45
C PRO A 135 41.31 -25.92 -1.42
N ARG A 136 41.61 -25.46 -2.64
CA ARG A 136 42.43 -26.18 -3.63
C ARG A 136 43.90 -25.83 -3.47
#